data_AF-A0A9P1CCG4-F1
#
_entry.id   AF-A0A9P1CCG4-F1
#
_cell.length_a   1.000
_cell.length_b   1.000
_cell.length_c   1.000
_cell.angle_alpha   90.00
_cell.angle_beta   90.00
_cell.angle_gamma   90.00
#
_symmetry.space_group_name_H-M   'P 1'
#
loop_
_entity.id
_entity.type
_entity.pdbx_description
1 polymer ?
#
loop_
_entity_poly.entity_id
_entity_poly.type
_entity_poly.pdbx_seq_one_letter_code
_entity_poly.pdbx_strand_id
1 'polypeptide(L)'
;MSTASMRRFLQCLCIWALRQAVCDEVKEALHQDDPCANSTAVDCTLSMRKKSLRTPAQALQSKTQSLTAGSCDRFGCREEYVRWQDCQCNSLCAKYENCCYDYKVKCDKDRRVAEDRRVSAKTQANRWSGSCRQYSCSSGYVSSHACQCNSHCKRYGNCCSDYERICVAAPPPLPVVPPPAPVLPPPTPAPAPPTPPPAAPVPVPPPAPVPSKPPSPVPAFGKPAPGNDVPVDVEGLPWTGVENSLNSPSNGPLLTFYMYRAVSDEVYPPLNVNMGSLAGVLWYLHHEVVIQAPRKFDITRILRYKVQMKATNPLLYLNMNFGVRFAFDKGQATGPFVCGRENITSKDGTTEGVKPKFCGEDGPFKEDWLPDMKPYDSAFEYTAYGYNVGCNNLGEYPFPTEPVYYPNAVWYTLPGKCPNNLYYNKNQECQAVQPGGYCPGVVPNGNGTCTWNYEEAGEIDLNELVGIEDYNMWRWSHREYNPETDKGIAFSWWDGIDNQTANAKRVEQAAKLFNTRYPDLPSVEDLQNPPCDFDFSLFYKQWYRKDGYSGGKCGPPNGVCKGSISWIRNEGFKLHRTWYVPLNPSASDTEIQRLLFQLGQGTCLRPCNKGEKAA
;
A
#
# COMPACT_ATOMS: atom_id res chain seq x y z
N MET A 1 53.49 57.80 -34.42
CA MET A 1 53.08 56.37 -34.43
C MET A 1 51.57 56.28 -34.51
N SER A 2 51.06 55.31 -35.27
CA SER A 2 49.67 55.17 -35.76
C SER A 2 48.58 55.11 -34.67
N THR A 3 47.36 55.54 -35.04
CA THR A 3 46.11 55.62 -34.26
C THR A 3 45.64 54.31 -33.61
N ALA A 4 46.29 53.18 -33.89
CA ALA A 4 46.06 51.90 -33.21
C ALA A 4 46.66 51.82 -31.79
N SER A 5 47.64 52.68 -31.44
CA SER A 5 48.35 52.59 -30.16
C SER A 5 47.68 53.35 -29.01
N MET A 6 46.73 54.25 -29.29
CA MET A 6 46.02 55.04 -28.27
C MET A 6 44.73 54.35 -27.77
N ARG A 7 44.14 53.44 -28.55
CA ARG A 7 42.97 52.63 -28.13
C ARG A 7 43.32 51.51 -27.14
N ARG A 8 44.55 50.95 -27.17
CA ARG A 8 44.97 49.90 -26.22
C ARG A 8 45.32 50.44 -24.82
N PHE A 9 45.72 51.70 -24.71
CA PHE A 9 46.01 52.32 -23.42
C PHE A 9 44.71 52.71 -22.66
N LEU A 10 43.67 53.18 -23.36
CA LEU A 10 42.35 53.45 -22.79
C LEU A 10 41.56 52.17 -22.41
N GLN A 11 41.77 51.05 -23.11
CA GLN A 11 41.18 49.76 -22.72
C GLN A 11 41.80 49.17 -21.43
N CYS A 12 43.07 49.44 -21.12
CA CYS A 12 43.68 48.94 -19.89
C CYS A 12 43.26 49.76 -18.64
N LEU A 13 42.99 51.06 -18.76
CA LEU A 13 42.54 51.89 -17.64
C LEU A 13 41.08 51.60 -17.21
N CYS A 14 40.17 51.28 -18.14
CA CYS A 14 38.80 50.86 -17.78
C CYS A 14 38.75 49.48 -17.08
N ILE A 15 39.65 48.55 -17.43
CA ILE A 15 39.70 47.23 -16.77
C ILE A 15 40.25 47.35 -15.34
N TRP A 16 41.13 48.32 -15.06
CA TRP A 16 41.63 48.57 -13.70
C TRP A 16 40.57 49.27 -12.82
N ALA A 17 39.80 50.22 -13.36
CA ALA A 17 38.71 50.88 -12.62
C ALA A 17 37.50 49.95 -12.32
N LEU A 18 37.16 49.02 -13.24
CA LEU A 18 36.12 48.03 -13.02
C LEU A 18 36.50 46.92 -12.01
N ARG A 19 37.80 46.72 -11.76
CA ARG A 19 38.26 45.78 -10.72
C ARG A 19 38.25 46.36 -9.31
N GLN A 20 38.40 47.68 -9.13
CA GLN A 20 38.25 48.29 -7.80
C GLN A 20 36.78 48.43 -7.38
N ALA A 21 35.85 48.77 -8.30
CA ALA A 21 34.44 48.92 -7.95
C ALA A 21 33.75 47.61 -7.53
N VAL A 22 34.23 46.45 -7.98
CA VAL A 22 33.67 45.13 -7.58
C VAL A 22 34.24 44.63 -6.24
N CYS A 23 35.33 45.22 -5.74
CA CYS A 23 35.94 44.80 -4.48
C CYS A 23 35.40 45.51 -3.22
N ASP A 24 34.72 46.65 -3.35
CA ASP A 24 34.20 47.37 -2.18
C ASP A 24 32.75 46.98 -1.79
N GLU A 25 31.99 46.27 -2.64
CA GLU A 25 30.62 45.82 -2.31
C GLU A 25 30.51 44.35 -1.85
N VAL A 26 31.60 43.57 -1.83
CA VAL A 26 31.58 42.17 -1.32
C VAL A 26 32.43 42.02 -0.06
N LYS A 27 32.18 42.88 0.93
CA LYS A 27 32.76 42.76 2.28
C LYS A 27 31.81 42.22 3.35
N GLU A 28 30.56 41.89 3.02
CA GLU A 28 29.68 41.17 3.94
C GLU A 28 29.01 40.00 3.23
N ALA A 29 29.68 38.84 3.29
CA ALA A 29 29.08 37.53 3.62
C ALA A 29 29.88 36.36 3.02
N LEU A 30 31.07 36.05 3.56
CA LEU A 30 31.62 34.67 3.51
C LEU A 30 32.49 34.38 4.74
N HIS A 31 31.99 33.50 5.60
CA HIS A 31 32.69 32.65 6.56
C HIS A 31 31.81 31.39 6.69
N GLN A 32 32.28 30.14 6.59
CA GLN A 32 33.58 29.50 6.85
C GLN A 32 33.82 28.32 5.88
N ASP A 33 35.08 27.86 5.83
CA ASP A 33 35.61 26.62 5.20
C ASP A 33 36.43 26.78 3.89
N ASP A 34 37.62 27.41 3.98
CA ASP A 34 38.68 27.26 2.97
C ASP A 34 39.94 26.60 3.57
N PRO A 35 40.33 25.38 3.13
CA PRO A 35 41.45 24.62 3.68
C PRO A 35 42.84 25.10 3.24
N CYS A 36 42.98 26.24 2.57
CA CYS A 36 44.29 26.74 2.11
C CYS A 36 44.85 27.92 2.92
N ALA A 37 44.29 28.24 4.07
CA ALA A 37 44.60 29.48 4.77
C ALA A 37 46.07 29.64 5.25
N ASN A 38 46.86 28.56 5.39
CA ASN A 38 48.16 28.63 6.08
C ASN A 38 49.33 27.81 5.45
N SER A 39 49.44 27.67 4.12
CA SER A 39 50.63 27.00 3.53
C SER A 39 51.27 27.78 2.38
N THR A 40 52.58 27.60 2.20
CA THR A 40 53.34 28.29 1.14
C THR A 40 52.97 27.75 -0.25
N ALA A 41 53.09 28.60 -1.27
CA ALA A 41 52.59 28.35 -2.63
C ALA A 41 53.14 27.06 -3.31
N VAL A 42 54.26 26.51 -2.81
CA VAL A 42 54.88 25.28 -3.33
C VAL A 42 54.17 24.02 -2.81
N ASP A 43 53.64 24.01 -1.58
CA ASP A 43 52.89 22.86 -1.03
C ASP A 43 51.46 22.77 -1.60
N CYS A 44 50.84 23.91 -1.90
CA CYS A 44 49.51 23.93 -2.53
C CYS A 44 49.56 23.37 -3.97
N THR A 45 50.66 23.59 -4.70
CA THR A 45 50.84 23.08 -6.07
C THR A 45 51.12 21.57 -6.12
N LEU A 46 51.76 20.98 -5.10
CA LEU A 46 51.92 19.53 -5.00
C LEU A 46 50.59 18.80 -4.66
N SER A 47 49.73 19.42 -3.84
CA SER A 47 48.39 18.91 -3.50
C SER A 47 47.43 18.93 -4.70
N MET A 48 47.48 19.98 -5.52
CA MET A 48 46.67 20.06 -6.75
C MET A 48 47.10 19.05 -7.83
N ARG A 49 48.39 18.65 -7.89
CA ARG A 49 48.86 17.61 -8.83
C ARG A 49 48.51 16.18 -8.40
N LYS A 50 48.35 15.88 -7.10
CA LYS A 50 47.82 14.58 -6.64
C LYS A 50 46.30 14.43 -6.84
N LYS A 51 45.56 15.53 -7.06
CA LYS A 51 44.12 15.50 -7.42
C LYS A 51 43.84 15.23 -8.91
N SER A 52 44.87 15.11 -9.76
CA SER A 52 44.70 14.97 -11.22
C SER A 52 45.24 13.65 -11.82
N LEU A 53 45.22 12.55 -11.05
CA LEU A 53 45.31 11.20 -11.61
C LEU A 53 44.20 10.34 -10.99
N ARG A 54 43.01 10.41 -11.60
CA ARG A 54 41.93 9.45 -11.32
C ARG A 54 42.31 8.12 -11.96
N THR A 55 42.32 7.05 -11.18
CA THR A 55 42.46 5.70 -11.72
C THR A 55 41.20 5.35 -12.54
N PRO A 56 41.30 4.44 -13.53
CA PRO A 56 40.16 4.03 -14.36
C PRO A 56 38.93 3.56 -13.57
N ALA A 57 39.11 3.09 -12.33
CA ALA A 57 38.04 2.67 -11.42
C ALA A 57 37.13 3.81 -10.93
N GLN A 58 37.66 5.03 -10.74
CA GLN A 58 36.86 6.17 -10.25
C GLN A 58 36.12 6.91 -11.37
N ALA A 59 36.58 6.79 -12.62
CA ALA A 59 35.83 7.28 -13.78
C ALA A 59 34.61 6.40 -14.12
N LEU A 60 34.63 5.12 -13.73
CA LEU A 60 33.49 4.22 -13.89
C LEU A 60 32.37 4.55 -12.88
N GLN A 61 32.72 4.96 -11.65
CA GLN A 61 31.74 5.30 -10.60
C GLN A 61 30.93 6.58 -10.89
N SER A 62 31.54 7.63 -11.48
CA SER A 62 30.79 8.86 -11.80
C SER A 62 29.91 8.73 -13.05
N LYS A 63 30.22 7.78 -13.95
CA LYS A 63 29.33 7.44 -15.07
C LYS A 63 28.14 6.57 -14.62
N THR A 64 28.26 5.89 -13.48
CA THR A 64 27.21 5.02 -12.93
C THR A 64 26.23 5.78 -12.02
N GLN A 65 26.67 6.85 -11.34
CA GLN A 65 25.77 7.75 -10.57
C GLN A 65 24.84 8.62 -11.44
N SER A 66 25.12 8.74 -12.74
CA SER A 66 24.31 9.53 -13.68
C SER A 66 23.20 8.72 -14.37
N LEU A 67 23.06 7.42 -14.07
CA LEU A 67 22.07 6.53 -14.69
C LEU A 67 20.87 6.20 -13.78
N THR A 68 20.86 6.71 -12.53
CA THR A 68 19.81 6.43 -11.52
C THR A 68 19.02 7.65 -11.05
N ALA A 69 19.28 8.86 -11.59
CA ALA A 69 18.51 10.06 -11.30
C ALA A 69 17.71 10.49 -12.55
N GLY A 70 16.40 10.72 -12.40
CA GLY A 70 15.55 11.19 -13.50
C GLY A 70 16.05 12.51 -14.11
N SER A 71 15.80 12.70 -15.42
CA SER A 71 16.34 13.80 -16.24
C SER A 71 15.24 14.40 -17.11
N CYS A 72 15.08 15.72 -17.13
CA CYS A 72 14.16 16.44 -18.01
C CYS A 72 14.49 16.31 -19.49
N ASP A 73 15.74 16.01 -19.85
CA ASP A 73 16.09 15.63 -21.22
C ASP A 73 15.36 14.36 -21.68
N ARG A 74 15.13 13.42 -20.75
CA ARG A 74 14.42 12.17 -20.99
C ARG A 74 12.91 12.30 -20.77
N PHE A 75 12.52 13.06 -19.76
CA PHE A 75 11.13 13.20 -19.34
C PHE A 75 10.35 14.25 -20.14
N GLY A 76 11.04 15.19 -20.78
CA GLY A 76 10.42 16.35 -21.43
C GLY A 76 9.93 17.40 -20.43
N CYS A 77 10.06 18.67 -20.80
CA CYS A 77 9.53 19.81 -20.04
C CYS A 77 8.02 19.94 -20.27
N ARG A 78 7.23 20.01 -19.21
CA ARG A 78 5.75 20.11 -19.28
C ARG A 78 5.22 20.86 -18.07
N GLU A 79 3.99 21.38 -18.14
CA GLU A 79 3.40 22.13 -17.01
C GLU A 79 2.73 21.24 -15.96
N GLU A 80 2.46 19.97 -16.28
CA GLU A 80 1.74 19.06 -15.40
C GLU A 80 2.66 18.25 -14.47
N TYR A 81 2.17 18.01 -13.25
CA TYR A 81 2.78 17.08 -12.31
C TYR A 81 2.55 15.64 -12.77
N VAL A 82 3.64 14.88 -12.93
CA VAL A 82 3.56 13.46 -13.28
C VAL A 82 4.03 12.65 -12.10
N ARG A 83 3.03 12.10 -11.42
CA ARG A 83 3.15 11.40 -10.13
C ARG A 83 4.05 10.16 -10.12
N TRP A 84 4.48 9.68 -11.28
CA TRP A 84 5.29 8.46 -11.44
C TRP A 84 6.76 8.76 -11.75
N GLN A 85 7.16 10.03 -11.88
CA GLN A 85 8.56 10.38 -12.12
C GLN A 85 9.29 10.71 -10.83
N ASP A 86 10.49 10.15 -10.70
CA ASP A 86 11.39 10.30 -9.54
C ASP A 86 11.81 11.76 -9.28
N CYS A 87 11.63 12.63 -10.27
CA CYS A 87 11.78 14.06 -10.19
C CYS A 87 10.88 14.73 -11.24
N GLN A 88 10.58 16.01 -11.08
CA GLN A 88 9.61 16.75 -11.87
C GLN A 88 10.28 17.72 -12.84
N CYS A 89 9.65 17.86 -14.00
CA CYS A 89 10.07 18.75 -15.09
C CYS A 89 9.03 19.84 -15.40
N ASN A 90 8.29 20.25 -14.37
CA ASN A 90 7.27 21.29 -14.43
C ASN A 90 7.62 22.53 -13.61
N SER A 91 6.93 23.62 -13.90
CA SER A 91 7.15 24.94 -13.30
C SER A 91 7.04 24.97 -11.78
N LEU A 92 6.30 24.04 -11.18
CA LEU A 92 6.09 23.94 -9.74
C LEU A 92 7.13 23.07 -9.02
N CYS A 93 8.01 22.37 -9.75
CA CYS A 93 8.96 21.45 -9.11
C CYS A 93 9.89 22.13 -8.09
N ALA A 94 10.21 23.42 -8.31
CA ALA A 94 11.07 24.19 -7.41
C ALA A 94 10.37 24.51 -6.09
N LYS A 95 9.04 24.67 -6.12
CA LYS A 95 8.21 24.88 -4.92
C LYS A 95 8.14 23.61 -4.05
N TYR A 96 8.19 22.44 -4.68
CA TYR A 96 8.09 21.15 -4.01
C TYR A 96 9.44 20.43 -3.87
N GLU A 97 10.55 21.14 -4.13
CA GLU A 97 11.92 20.66 -4.02
C GLU A 97 12.19 19.31 -4.70
N ASN A 98 11.49 19.04 -5.81
CA ASN A 98 11.55 17.76 -6.50
C ASN A 98 11.93 17.89 -7.98
N CYS A 99 12.57 18.99 -8.40
CA CYS A 99 13.03 19.16 -9.77
C CYS A 99 14.08 18.11 -10.16
N CYS A 100 14.05 17.66 -11.42
CA CYS A 100 15.16 16.89 -11.96
C CYS A 100 16.45 17.70 -11.98
N TYR A 101 17.59 17.01 -11.89
CA TYR A 101 18.90 17.65 -11.75
C TYR A 101 19.23 18.62 -12.91
N ASP A 102 18.67 18.35 -14.10
CA ASP A 102 18.84 19.13 -15.32
C ASP A 102 17.67 20.10 -15.61
N TYR A 103 16.64 20.18 -14.74
CA TYR A 103 15.46 21.05 -14.95
C TYR A 103 15.85 22.52 -15.19
N LYS A 104 16.78 23.07 -14.40
CA LYS A 104 17.25 24.46 -14.56
C LYS A 104 17.95 24.70 -15.90
N VAL A 105 18.54 23.67 -16.49
CA VAL A 105 19.29 23.78 -17.74
C VAL A 105 18.41 23.47 -18.95
N LYS A 106 17.45 22.55 -18.80
CA LYS A 106 16.59 22.03 -19.87
C LYS A 106 15.24 22.74 -19.98
N CYS A 107 14.61 23.11 -18.86
CA CYS A 107 13.24 23.63 -18.85
C CYS A 107 13.14 25.10 -18.42
N ASP A 108 14.04 25.60 -17.57
CA ASP A 108 13.98 26.98 -17.06
C ASP A 108 14.44 28.04 -18.10
N LYS A 109 15.21 27.64 -19.12
CA LYS A 109 15.68 28.54 -20.19
C LYS A 109 14.59 28.85 -21.23
N ASP A 110 13.77 27.87 -21.58
CA ASP A 110 12.68 28.04 -22.57
C ASP A 110 11.49 28.81 -21.97
N ARG A 111 11.28 28.73 -20.65
CA ARG A 111 10.18 29.41 -19.96
C ARG A 111 10.38 30.92 -19.85
N ARG A 112 11.63 31.41 -19.74
CA ARG A 112 11.92 32.86 -19.71
C ARG A 112 11.64 33.54 -21.05
N VAL A 113 11.75 32.82 -22.16
CA VAL A 113 11.39 33.31 -23.49
C VAL A 113 9.86 33.27 -23.72
N ALA A 114 9.16 32.33 -23.07
CA ALA A 114 7.70 32.21 -23.14
C ALA A 114 6.95 33.16 -22.18
N GLU A 115 7.51 33.50 -21.03
CA GLU A 115 6.93 34.46 -20.07
C GLU A 115 6.95 35.89 -20.62
N ASP A 116 8.03 36.32 -21.29
CA ASP A 116 8.09 37.66 -21.92
C ASP A 116 7.09 37.83 -23.08
N ARG A 117 6.69 36.74 -23.76
CA ARG A 117 5.63 36.77 -24.78
C ARG A 117 4.21 36.70 -24.21
N ARG A 118 4.02 36.19 -22.98
CA ARG A 118 2.70 36.08 -22.33
C ARG A 118 2.31 37.30 -21.49
N VAL A 119 3.27 38.16 -21.11
CA VAL A 119 2.96 39.43 -20.44
C VAL A 119 2.23 40.41 -21.36
N SER A 120 2.40 40.30 -22.69
CA SER A 120 1.68 41.14 -23.66
C SER A 120 0.28 40.63 -24.05
N ALA A 121 -0.15 39.45 -23.59
CA ALA A 121 -1.44 38.83 -23.92
C ALA A 121 -2.43 38.75 -22.74
N LYS A 122 -2.03 39.19 -21.53
CA LYS A 122 -2.89 39.17 -20.33
C LYS A 122 -3.92 40.30 -20.26
N THR A 123 -3.98 41.19 -21.24
CA THR A 123 -4.93 42.32 -21.24
C THR A 123 -6.26 42.02 -21.94
N GLN A 124 -6.59 40.76 -22.28
CA GLN A 124 -7.79 40.48 -23.10
C GLN A 124 -8.51 39.13 -22.89
N ALA A 125 -8.62 38.60 -21.67
CA ALA A 125 -9.43 37.40 -21.42
C ALA A 125 -10.28 37.49 -20.14
N ASN A 126 -11.30 38.36 -20.18
CA ASN A 126 -12.48 38.20 -19.32
C ASN A 126 -13.72 38.53 -20.17
N ARG A 127 -14.30 37.51 -20.82
CA ARG A 127 -15.54 37.63 -21.60
C ARG A 127 -16.21 36.25 -21.78
N TRP A 128 -16.97 35.81 -20.78
CA TRP A 128 -18.10 34.92 -21.06
C TRP A 128 -19.27 35.78 -21.58
N SER A 129 -19.83 35.41 -22.72
CA SER A 129 -20.82 36.19 -23.47
C SER A 129 -22.25 35.84 -23.03
N GLY A 130 -22.65 36.21 -21.81
CA GLY A 130 -23.99 35.93 -21.29
C GLY A 130 -24.38 36.82 -20.11
N SER A 131 -25.69 37.07 -19.95
CA SER A 131 -26.25 37.97 -18.93
C SER A 131 -27.57 37.41 -18.37
N CYS A 132 -27.73 37.45 -17.05
CA CYS A 132 -28.94 37.03 -16.36
C CYS A 132 -30.16 37.88 -16.69
N ARG A 133 -29.97 39.11 -17.15
CA ARG A 133 -31.06 39.91 -17.71
C ARG A 133 -31.67 39.28 -18.96
N GLN A 134 -30.88 38.54 -19.75
CA GLN A 134 -31.34 37.83 -20.94
C GLN A 134 -31.80 36.40 -20.61
N TYR A 135 -31.13 35.73 -19.69
CA TYR A 135 -31.38 34.33 -19.33
C TYR A 135 -32.50 34.11 -18.30
N SER A 136 -32.91 35.17 -17.59
CA SER A 136 -33.75 35.09 -16.40
C SER A 136 -33.12 34.27 -15.26
N CYS A 137 -33.56 34.55 -14.03
CA CYS A 137 -33.06 33.84 -12.86
C CYS A 137 -33.70 32.47 -12.79
N SER A 138 -32.89 31.42 -12.81
CA SER A 138 -33.36 30.03 -12.79
C SER A 138 -33.13 29.40 -11.41
N SER A 139 -34.00 28.48 -10.99
CA SER A 139 -33.78 27.69 -9.76
C SER A 139 -32.79 26.54 -9.95
N GLY A 140 -32.48 26.18 -11.20
CA GLY A 140 -31.61 25.06 -11.56
C GLY A 140 -30.53 25.41 -12.59
N TYR A 141 -29.62 24.48 -12.80
CA TYR A 141 -28.56 24.56 -13.82
C TYR A 141 -29.13 24.42 -15.23
N VAL A 142 -28.74 25.32 -16.12
CA VAL A 142 -29.18 25.33 -17.53
C VAL A 142 -27.96 25.15 -18.41
N SER A 143 -27.80 23.96 -18.98
CA SER A 143 -26.62 23.55 -19.73
C SER A 143 -26.40 24.34 -21.02
N SER A 144 -27.43 24.98 -21.57
CA SER A 144 -27.34 25.80 -22.79
C SER A 144 -26.82 27.22 -22.57
N HIS A 145 -26.64 27.67 -21.32
CA HIS A 145 -26.20 29.04 -21.02
C HIS A 145 -24.67 29.14 -20.89
N ALA A 146 -24.09 30.20 -21.48
CA ALA A 146 -22.65 30.47 -21.43
C ALA A 146 -22.13 30.86 -20.03
N CYS A 147 -23.06 31.24 -19.13
CA CYS A 147 -22.85 31.49 -17.71
C CYS A 147 -24.17 31.23 -16.97
N GLN A 148 -24.12 30.94 -15.68
CA GLN A 148 -25.27 30.49 -14.91
C GLN A 148 -25.94 31.63 -14.14
N CYS A 149 -27.27 31.53 -13.99
CA CYS A 149 -28.14 32.50 -13.31
C CYS A 149 -28.97 31.89 -12.19
N ASN A 150 -28.46 30.81 -11.59
CA ASN A 150 -29.05 30.13 -10.43
C ASN A 150 -28.25 30.38 -9.15
N SER A 151 -28.85 30.08 -8.00
CA SER A 151 -28.26 30.24 -6.66
C SER A 151 -26.95 29.49 -6.44
N HIS A 152 -26.66 28.44 -7.23
CA HIS A 152 -25.46 27.63 -7.09
C HIS A 152 -24.29 28.09 -7.98
N CYS A 153 -24.49 29.06 -8.87
CA CYS A 153 -23.44 29.49 -9.81
C CYS A 153 -22.16 29.98 -9.11
N LYS A 154 -22.27 30.56 -7.90
CA LYS A 154 -21.11 31.04 -7.13
C LYS A 154 -20.22 29.89 -6.67
N ARG A 155 -20.82 28.75 -6.29
CA ARG A 155 -20.10 27.52 -5.90
C ARG A 155 -19.26 26.98 -7.05
N TYR A 156 -19.73 27.15 -8.29
CA TYR A 156 -19.09 26.60 -9.48
C TYR A 156 -18.29 27.65 -10.28
N GLY A 157 -18.18 28.89 -9.78
CA GLY A 157 -17.38 29.95 -10.39
C GLY A 157 -17.83 30.37 -11.80
N ASN A 158 -19.10 30.15 -12.15
CA ASN A 158 -19.62 30.32 -13.50
C ASN A 158 -20.83 31.27 -13.60
N CYS A 159 -21.04 32.13 -12.60
CA CYS A 159 -22.11 33.13 -12.63
C CYS A 159 -21.95 34.10 -13.80
N CYS A 160 -23.06 34.53 -14.40
CA CYS A 160 -23.02 35.68 -15.30
C CYS A 160 -22.61 36.96 -14.54
N SER A 161 -21.98 37.90 -15.24
CA SER A 161 -21.42 39.12 -14.64
C SER A 161 -22.45 40.02 -13.96
N ASP A 162 -23.73 39.89 -14.30
CA ASP A 162 -24.84 40.66 -13.74
C ASP A 162 -25.74 39.85 -12.78
N TYR A 163 -25.35 38.62 -12.42
CA TYR A 163 -26.13 37.72 -11.56
C TYR A 163 -26.52 38.36 -10.21
N GLU A 164 -25.57 38.97 -9.49
CA GLU A 164 -25.84 39.61 -8.19
C GLU A 164 -26.87 40.74 -8.30
N ARG A 165 -26.78 41.53 -9.38
CA ARG A 165 -27.63 42.69 -9.57
C ARG A 165 -29.04 42.32 -10.05
N ILE A 166 -29.16 41.24 -10.82
CA ILE A 166 -30.44 40.85 -11.44
C ILE A 166 -31.19 39.81 -10.60
N CYS A 167 -30.49 38.87 -9.98
CA CYS A 167 -31.11 37.72 -9.31
C CYS A 167 -31.06 37.76 -7.78
N VAL A 168 -30.26 38.66 -7.19
CA VAL A 168 -30.11 38.76 -5.72
C VAL A 168 -30.70 40.07 -5.16
N ALA A 169 -30.90 41.10 -5.98
CA ALA A 169 -31.38 42.41 -5.53
C ALA A 169 -32.92 42.57 -5.55
N ALA A 170 -33.57 42.13 -4.47
CA ALA A 170 -34.74 42.72 -3.77
C ALA A 170 -35.65 41.60 -3.17
N PRO A 171 -36.02 41.66 -1.87
CA PRO A 171 -36.85 40.63 -1.26
C PRO A 171 -38.35 40.95 -1.33
N PRO A 172 -39.22 40.00 -1.71
CA PRO A 172 -40.64 40.00 -1.34
C PRO A 172 -40.93 39.05 -0.16
N PRO A 173 -42.11 39.17 0.47
CA PRO A 173 -42.36 38.77 1.85
C PRO A 173 -42.60 37.26 2.03
N LEU A 174 -42.47 36.83 3.30
CA LEU A 174 -42.60 35.46 3.77
C LEU A 174 -43.97 34.82 3.44
N PRO A 175 -44.00 33.58 2.90
CA PRO A 175 -45.20 32.75 2.90
C PRO A 175 -45.31 31.87 4.15
N VAL A 176 -46.55 31.74 4.61
CA VAL A 176 -47.05 31.01 5.78
C VAL A 176 -46.89 29.49 5.63
N VAL A 177 -46.54 28.81 6.73
CA VAL A 177 -46.38 27.36 6.84
C VAL A 177 -47.74 26.64 6.95
N PRO A 178 -48.04 25.63 6.10
CA PRO A 178 -49.18 24.73 6.31
C PRO A 178 -48.81 23.50 7.18
N PRO A 179 -49.78 22.89 7.90
CA PRO A 179 -49.56 21.79 8.85
C PRO A 179 -49.24 20.44 8.17
N PRO A 180 -48.66 19.47 8.91
CA PRO A 180 -48.12 18.23 8.35
C PRO A 180 -49.19 17.20 7.99
N ALA A 181 -48.88 16.41 6.95
CA ALA A 181 -49.72 15.30 6.46
C ALA A 181 -49.56 14.02 7.32
N PRO A 182 -50.55 13.11 7.30
CA PRO A 182 -50.56 11.90 8.14
C PRO A 182 -49.68 10.76 7.60
N VAL A 183 -49.12 9.99 8.54
CA VAL A 183 -48.22 8.85 8.34
C VAL A 183 -48.99 7.57 7.94
N LEU A 184 -48.49 6.84 6.94
CA LEU A 184 -49.00 5.51 6.55
C LEU A 184 -48.35 4.37 7.37
N PRO A 185 -49.07 3.26 7.64
CA PRO A 185 -48.57 2.13 8.42
C PRO A 185 -47.64 1.18 7.61
N PRO A 186 -46.81 0.37 8.30
CA PRO A 186 -45.81 -0.49 7.67
C PRO A 186 -46.40 -1.78 7.04
N PRO A 187 -45.75 -2.36 6.02
CA PRO A 187 -46.19 -3.61 5.40
C PRO A 187 -45.76 -4.86 6.18
N THR A 188 -46.56 -5.92 6.06
CA THR A 188 -46.40 -7.24 6.69
C THR A 188 -45.39 -8.15 5.96
N PRO A 189 -44.81 -9.17 6.63
CA PRO A 189 -43.81 -10.06 6.04
C PRO A 189 -44.41 -11.18 5.18
N ALA A 190 -43.72 -11.53 4.09
CA ALA A 190 -44.03 -12.66 3.20
C ALA A 190 -43.46 -14.01 3.70
N PRO A 191 -44.01 -15.17 3.28
CA PRO A 191 -43.61 -16.49 3.77
C PRO A 191 -42.40 -17.09 3.04
N ALA A 192 -41.69 -18.00 3.72
CA ALA A 192 -40.46 -18.66 3.27
C ALA A 192 -40.69 -19.75 2.18
N PRO A 193 -39.72 -19.98 1.28
CA PRO A 193 -39.80 -21.01 0.24
C PRO A 193 -39.34 -22.41 0.71
N PRO A 194 -39.79 -23.49 0.04
CA PRO A 194 -39.49 -24.88 0.42
C PRO A 194 -38.14 -25.39 -0.09
N THR A 195 -37.61 -26.42 0.60
CA THR A 195 -36.32 -27.07 0.38
C THR A 195 -36.28 -28.02 -0.84
N PRO A 196 -35.14 -28.13 -1.55
CA PRO A 196 -34.99 -29.07 -2.67
C PRO A 196 -34.46 -30.46 -2.25
N PRO A 197 -34.71 -31.52 -3.05
CA PRO A 197 -34.31 -32.90 -2.76
C PRO A 197 -32.85 -33.22 -3.22
N PRO A 198 -32.25 -34.33 -2.74
CA PRO A 198 -30.83 -34.62 -2.92
C PRO A 198 -30.47 -35.19 -4.30
N ALA A 199 -29.26 -34.87 -4.76
CA ALA A 199 -28.72 -35.20 -6.08
C ALA A 199 -28.09 -36.61 -6.17
N ALA A 200 -28.14 -37.19 -7.38
CA ALA A 200 -27.58 -38.50 -7.76
C ALA A 200 -26.08 -38.42 -8.15
N PRO A 201 -25.32 -39.55 -8.17
CA PRO A 201 -23.87 -39.54 -8.34
C PRO A 201 -23.39 -39.45 -9.80
N VAL A 202 -22.23 -38.83 -9.99
CA VAL A 202 -21.59 -38.47 -11.29
C VAL A 202 -20.54 -39.52 -11.69
N PRO A 203 -20.37 -39.85 -13.00
CA PRO A 203 -19.39 -40.84 -13.47
C PRO A 203 -17.98 -40.25 -13.73
N VAL A 204 -16.96 -41.12 -13.64
CA VAL A 204 -15.51 -40.82 -13.74
C VAL A 204 -15.03 -40.76 -15.20
N PRO A 205 -14.17 -39.78 -15.60
CA PRO A 205 -13.59 -39.71 -16.95
C PRO A 205 -12.21 -40.41 -17.09
N PRO A 206 -11.81 -40.81 -18.32
CA PRO A 206 -10.59 -41.58 -18.60
C PRO A 206 -9.31 -40.71 -18.74
N PRO A 207 -8.10 -41.31 -18.75
CA PRO A 207 -6.83 -40.59 -18.62
C PRO A 207 -6.36 -39.92 -19.94
N ALA A 208 -5.66 -38.79 -19.78
CA ALA A 208 -5.20 -37.90 -20.85
C ALA A 208 -3.91 -38.36 -21.56
N PRO A 209 -3.68 -37.94 -22.82
CA PRO A 209 -2.52 -38.35 -23.62
C PRO A 209 -1.26 -37.50 -23.38
N VAL A 210 -0.10 -38.10 -23.64
CA VAL A 210 1.25 -37.54 -23.48
C VAL A 210 1.59 -36.55 -24.61
N PRO A 211 2.09 -35.33 -24.33
CA PRO A 211 2.41 -34.36 -25.36
C PRO A 211 3.81 -34.55 -25.97
N SER A 212 3.86 -34.44 -27.30
CA SER A 212 5.04 -34.50 -28.15
C SER A 212 5.48 -33.10 -28.60
N LYS A 213 6.11 -32.31 -27.73
CA LYS A 213 6.94 -31.17 -28.16
C LYS A 213 7.88 -30.69 -27.04
N PRO A 214 9.16 -30.37 -27.33
CA PRO A 214 10.06 -29.76 -26.34
C PRO A 214 9.64 -28.31 -26.06
N PRO A 215 9.75 -27.83 -24.80
CA PRO A 215 9.34 -26.49 -24.40
C PRO A 215 10.24 -25.39 -24.99
N SER A 216 9.62 -24.24 -25.30
CA SER A 216 10.31 -23.00 -25.65
C SER A 216 11.00 -22.39 -24.43
N PRO A 217 12.13 -21.67 -24.60
CA PRO A 217 12.87 -21.09 -23.47
C PRO A 217 12.05 -19.99 -22.77
N VAL A 218 11.96 -20.11 -21.45
CA VAL A 218 11.41 -19.11 -20.52
C VAL A 218 12.21 -17.79 -20.67
N PRO A 219 11.55 -16.63 -20.85
CA PRO A 219 12.24 -15.35 -20.82
C PRO A 219 12.98 -15.18 -19.49
N ALA A 220 14.26 -14.85 -19.54
CA ALA A 220 15.06 -14.58 -18.36
C ALA A 220 14.52 -13.31 -17.67
N PHE A 221 13.79 -13.51 -16.57
CA PHE A 221 13.51 -12.43 -15.63
C PHE A 221 14.83 -11.87 -15.12
N GLY A 222 14.97 -10.54 -15.13
CA GLY A 222 16.19 -9.86 -14.72
C GLY A 222 16.59 -10.30 -13.31
N LYS A 223 17.90 -10.50 -13.09
CA LYS A 223 18.44 -10.81 -11.76
C LYS A 223 17.84 -9.84 -10.73
N PRO A 224 17.37 -10.31 -9.56
CA PRO A 224 16.92 -9.42 -8.50
C PRO A 224 18.01 -8.39 -8.21
N ALA A 225 17.60 -7.13 -8.00
CA ALA A 225 18.51 -6.06 -7.67
C ALA A 225 19.43 -6.54 -6.52
N PRO A 226 20.77 -6.36 -6.64
CA PRO A 226 21.68 -6.75 -5.58
C PRO A 226 21.24 -6.01 -4.32
N GLY A 227 20.73 -6.77 -3.35
CA GLY A 227 20.51 -6.25 -2.02
C GLY A 227 21.86 -5.71 -1.56
N ASN A 228 21.92 -4.43 -1.20
CA ASN A 228 23.00 -4.00 -0.33
C ASN A 228 22.80 -4.82 0.96
N ASP A 229 23.58 -5.87 1.10
CA ASP A 229 23.62 -6.75 2.26
C ASP A 229 24.29 -5.99 3.39
N VAL A 230 23.56 -5.02 3.94
CA VAL A 230 23.91 -4.42 5.22
C VAL A 230 23.89 -5.55 6.25
N PRO A 231 25.01 -5.81 6.96
CA PRO A 231 25.03 -6.79 8.04
C PRO A 231 23.95 -6.44 9.06
N VAL A 232 23.08 -7.41 9.35
CA VAL A 232 22.01 -7.25 10.33
C VAL A 232 22.63 -7.38 11.72
N ASP A 233 22.51 -6.35 12.55
CA ASP A 233 22.87 -6.42 13.96
C ASP A 233 21.76 -7.13 14.75
N VAL A 234 21.81 -8.46 14.74
CA VAL A 234 20.83 -9.31 15.45
C VAL A 234 20.87 -9.13 16.97
N GLU A 235 22.01 -8.68 17.53
CA GLU A 235 22.16 -8.44 18.97
C GLU A 235 21.52 -7.09 19.38
N GLY A 236 21.51 -6.11 18.48
CA GLY A 236 20.86 -4.80 18.67
C GLY A 236 19.34 -4.79 18.49
N LEU A 237 18.72 -5.90 18.07
CA LEU A 237 17.26 -5.99 17.91
C LEU A 237 16.54 -6.07 19.27
N PRO A 238 15.29 -5.58 19.39
CA PRO A 238 14.57 -5.47 20.67
C PRO A 238 14.18 -6.83 21.30
N TRP A 239 14.68 -7.95 20.79
CA TRP A 239 14.37 -9.30 21.23
C TRP A 239 15.23 -9.72 22.43
N THR A 240 15.16 -8.94 23.52
CA THR A 240 15.86 -9.26 24.78
C THR A 240 14.88 -9.91 25.76
N GLY A 241 15.03 -11.22 26.00
CA GLY A 241 14.07 -12.00 26.81
C GLY A 241 14.32 -13.51 26.81
N VAL A 242 13.53 -14.22 27.62
CA VAL A 242 13.83 -15.54 28.28
C VAL A 242 14.20 -16.71 27.36
N GLU A 243 14.14 -16.61 26.03
CA GLU A 243 14.53 -17.73 25.16
C GLU A 243 15.40 -17.39 23.95
N ASN A 244 15.76 -16.13 23.66
CA ASN A 244 16.45 -15.80 22.39
C ASN A 244 15.76 -16.45 21.15
N SER A 245 14.44 -16.67 21.23
CA SER A 245 13.70 -17.58 20.34
C SER A 245 13.52 -17.04 18.93
N LEU A 246 13.60 -15.71 18.78
CA LEU A 246 13.67 -15.01 17.49
C LEU A 246 15.10 -14.86 16.97
N ASN A 247 16.11 -14.99 17.82
CA ASN A 247 17.53 -14.99 17.43
C ASN A 247 18.03 -16.38 17.01
N SER A 248 17.23 -17.42 17.22
CA SER A 248 17.56 -18.81 16.94
C SER A 248 16.66 -19.38 15.84
N PRO A 249 17.14 -20.36 15.04
CA PRO A 249 16.29 -21.10 14.11
C PRO A 249 15.07 -21.72 14.80
N SER A 250 13.97 -21.85 14.07
CA SER A 250 12.77 -22.54 14.55
C SER A 250 12.72 -24.00 14.11
N ASN A 251 11.98 -24.78 14.90
CA ASN A 251 11.68 -26.18 14.58
C ASN A 251 10.39 -26.34 13.76
N GLY A 252 9.86 -25.25 13.19
CA GLY A 252 8.64 -25.26 12.39
C GLY A 252 8.82 -26.00 11.07
N PRO A 253 7.72 -26.50 10.47
CA PRO A 253 7.77 -27.08 9.13
C PRO A 253 8.17 -26.01 8.11
N LEU A 254 8.93 -26.43 7.09
CA LEU A 254 9.15 -25.60 5.91
C LEU A 254 7.91 -25.71 5.01
N LEU A 255 7.16 -24.61 4.89
CA LEU A 255 6.03 -24.53 3.97
C LEU A 255 6.53 -24.02 2.62
N THR A 256 6.15 -24.68 1.53
CA THR A 256 6.45 -24.25 0.16
C THR A 256 5.16 -24.25 -0.64
N PHE A 257 4.79 -23.10 -1.21
CA PHE A 257 3.53 -22.93 -1.94
C PHE A 257 3.59 -21.71 -2.88
N TYR A 258 2.60 -21.57 -3.75
CA TYR A 258 2.53 -20.42 -4.64
C TYR A 258 1.79 -19.22 -4.03
N MET A 259 2.36 -18.03 -4.20
CA MET A 259 1.66 -16.75 -4.01
C MET A 259 1.57 -15.99 -5.32
N TYR A 260 0.54 -15.17 -5.45
CA TYR A 260 0.21 -14.48 -6.68
C TYR A 260 0.09 -12.97 -6.46
N ARG A 261 0.32 -12.20 -7.52
CA ARG A 261 0.14 -10.74 -7.52
C ARG A 261 -0.33 -10.24 -8.87
N ALA A 262 -1.39 -9.43 -8.88
CA ALA A 262 -1.79 -8.67 -10.06
C ALA A 262 -0.92 -7.40 -10.18
N VAL A 263 -0.33 -7.16 -11.35
CA VAL A 263 0.57 -6.03 -11.59
C VAL A 263 0.38 -5.45 -13.00
N SER A 264 0.85 -4.23 -13.19
CA SER A 264 1.03 -3.60 -14.51
C SER A 264 2.35 -4.04 -15.15
N ASP A 265 2.74 -3.37 -16.24
CA ASP A 265 4.01 -3.61 -16.93
C ASP A 265 5.24 -3.20 -16.09
N GLU A 266 5.04 -2.45 -15.00
CA GLU A 266 6.09 -2.16 -14.02
C GLU A 266 6.14 -3.26 -12.93
N VAL A 267 7.17 -4.12 -12.97
CA VAL A 267 7.41 -5.12 -11.92
C VAL A 267 8.44 -4.62 -10.93
N TYR A 268 8.12 -4.78 -9.65
CA TYR A 268 9.08 -4.65 -8.56
C TYR A 268 9.07 -5.94 -7.74
N PRO A 269 10.21 -6.31 -7.12
CA PRO A 269 10.28 -7.44 -6.19
C PRO A 269 9.15 -7.39 -5.14
N PRO A 270 8.62 -8.54 -4.69
CA PRO A 270 7.53 -8.59 -3.72
C PRO A 270 8.01 -8.31 -2.29
N LEU A 271 8.66 -7.17 -2.08
CA LEU A 271 9.18 -6.72 -0.78
C LEU A 271 8.26 -5.65 -0.20
N ASN A 272 7.69 -5.89 0.97
CA ASN A 272 6.72 -5.00 1.62
C ASN A 272 5.48 -4.80 0.76
N VAL A 273 4.91 -5.92 0.31
CA VAL A 273 3.72 -5.95 -0.55
C VAL A 273 2.69 -6.92 0.02
N ASN A 274 1.44 -6.69 -0.40
CA ASN A 274 0.40 -7.69 -0.28
C ASN A 274 0.40 -8.63 -1.48
N MET A 275 0.19 -9.90 -1.18
CA MET A 275 0.07 -11.00 -2.13
C MET A 275 -1.27 -11.71 -1.88
N GLY A 276 -1.63 -12.69 -2.71
CA GLY A 276 -2.77 -13.55 -2.43
C GLY A 276 -2.57 -14.97 -2.92
N SER A 277 -3.49 -15.86 -2.52
CA SER A 277 -3.76 -17.08 -3.28
C SER A 277 -4.30 -16.70 -4.66
N LEU A 278 -4.32 -17.65 -5.60
CA LEU A 278 -4.84 -17.38 -6.94
C LEU A 278 -6.31 -16.91 -6.88
N ALA A 279 -7.10 -17.51 -5.99
CA ALA A 279 -8.46 -17.08 -5.68
C ALA A 279 -8.51 -15.66 -5.08
N GLY A 280 -7.61 -15.31 -4.15
CA GLY A 280 -7.53 -13.97 -3.58
C GLY A 280 -7.17 -12.89 -4.60
N VAL A 281 -6.29 -13.20 -5.57
CA VAL A 281 -5.93 -12.26 -6.64
C VAL A 281 -7.07 -12.09 -7.65
N LEU A 282 -7.77 -13.17 -8.02
CA LEU A 282 -8.94 -13.07 -8.88
C LEU A 282 -10.10 -12.32 -8.20
N TRP A 283 -10.28 -12.50 -6.90
CA TRP A 283 -11.21 -11.68 -6.11
C TRP A 283 -10.85 -10.19 -6.23
N TYR A 284 -9.57 -9.83 -6.02
CA TYR A 284 -9.10 -8.44 -6.12
C TYR A 284 -9.33 -7.86 -7.52
N LEU A 285 -8.99 -8.64 -8.57
CA LEU A 285 -9.24 -8.22 -9.94
C LEU A 285 -10.73 -7.93 -10.16
N HIS A 286 -11.61 -8.82 -9.69
CA HIS A 286 -13.06 -8.70 -9.84
C HIS A 286 -13.66 -7.49 -9.09
N HIS A 287 -13.22 -7.25 -7.85
CA HIS A 287 -13.83 -6.25 -6.97
C HIS A 287 -13.24 -4.84 -7.14
N GLU A 288 -12.00 -4.72 -7.61
CA GLU A 288 -11.27 -3.45 -7.57
C GLU A 288 -10.71 -3.01 -8.92
N VAL A 289 -10.39 -3.95 -9.81
CA VAL A 289 -9.60 -3.65 -11.01
C VAL A 289 -10.47 -3.53 -12.25
N VAL A 290 -11.30 -4.54 -12.51
CA VAL A 290 -12.11 -4.64 -13.74
C VAL A 290 -13.48 -3.97 -13.62
N ILE A 291 -13.81 -3.41 -12.45
CA ILE A 291 -14.97 -2.54 -12.23
C ILE A 291 -14.87 -1.21 -12.99
N GLN A 292 -13.70 -0.90 -13.54
CA GLN A 292 -13.41 0.32 -14.29
C GLN A 292 -12.68 -0.01 -15.61
N ALA A 293 -12.85 0.87 -16.59
CA ALA A 293 -12.19 0.81 -17.88
C ALA A 293 -11.52 2.17 -18.17
N PRO A 294 -10.18 2.25 -18.39
CA PRO A 294 -9.19 1.17 -18.28
C PRO A 294 -9.12 0.51 -16.89
N ARG A 295 -8.54 -0.70 -16.86
CA ARG A 295 -8.30 -1.46 -15.62
C ARG A 295 -7.55 -0.59 -14.63
N LYS A 296 -7.92 -0.67 -13.36
CA LYS A 296 -7.28 0.11 -12.29
C LYS A 296 -5.77 -0.17 -12.25
N PHE A 297 -5.00 0.89 -12.07
CA PHE A 297 -3.54 0.87 -12.02
C PHE A 297 -2.86 0.27 -13.27
N ASP A 298 -3.56 0.23 -14.41
CA ASP A 298 -3.08 -0.36 -15.66
C ASP A 298 -2.59 -1.81 -15.48
N ILE A 299 -3.27 -2.58 -14.63
CA ILE A 299 -2.96 -3.99 -14.38
C ILE A 299 -3.20 -4.82 -15.65
N THR A 300 -2.17 -5.55 -16.06
CA THR A 300 -2.13 -6.32 -17.31
C THR A 300 -1.86 -7.81 -17.09
N ARG A 301 -1.30 -8.21 -15.94
CA ARG A 301 -0.82 -9.58 -15.72
C ARG A 301 -0.93 -10.04 -14.28
N ILE A 302 -0.84 -11.37 -14.11
CA ILE A 302 -0.75 -12.04 -12.81
C ILE A 302 0.62 -12.73 -12.74
N LEU A 303 1.43 -12.33 -11.77
CA LEU A 303 2.70 -12.97 -11.44
C LEU A 303 2.47 -14.10 -10.44
N ARG A 304 3.24 -15.18 -10.56
CA ARG A 304 3.29 -16.31 -9.63
C ARG A 304 4.70 -16.43 -9.05
N TYR A 305 4.76 -16.62 -7.73
CA TYR A 305 5.98 -16.78 -6.97
C TYR A 305 5.92 -18.06 -6.17
N LYS A 306 6.96 -18.88 -6.24
CA LYS A 306 7.15 -20.03 -5.35
C LYS A 306 7.77 -19.51 -4.06
N VAL A 307 6.99 -19.47 -3.00
CA VAL A 307 7.40 -18.95 -1.70
C VAL A 307 7.76 -20.12 -0.80
N GLN A 308 8.88 -20.01 -0.10
CA GLN A 308 9.14 -20.86 1.06
C GLN A 308 9.07 -20.01 2.32
N MET A 309 8.50 -20.57 3.38
CA MET A 309 8.48 -19.92 4.68
C MET A 309 8.62 -20.93 5.81
N LYS A 310 9.13 -20.42 6.93
CA LYS A 310 9.15 -21.14 8.19
C LYS A 310 8.75 -20.18 9.31
N ALA A 311 7.76 -20.60 10.10
CA ALA A 311 7.24 -19.80 11.20
C ALA A 311 8.26 -19.67 12.33
N THR A 312 8.23 -18.56 13.05
CA THR A 312 9.09 -18.37 14.22
C THR A 312 8.61 -19.18 15.42
N ASN A 313 9.52 -19.49 16.36
CA ASN A 313 9.16 -20.21 17.58
C ASN A 313 8.01 -19.54 18.36
N PRO A 314 7.96 -18.19 18.53
CA PRO A 314 6.81 -17.53 19.14
C PRO A 314 5.46 -17.80 18.45
N LEU A 315 5.41 -17.89 17.12
CA LEU A 315 4.19 -18.28 16.40
C LEU A 315 3.83 -19.75 16.64
N LEU A 316 4.83 -20.63 16.59
CA LEU A 316 4.63 -22.07 16.81
C LEU A 316 4.10 -22.36 18.22
N TYR A 317 4.51 -21.58 19.23
CA TYR A 317 3.97 -21.70 20.58
C TYR A 317 2.47 -21.37 20.66
N LEU A 318 1.97 -20.58 19.71
CA LEU A 318 0.55 -20.30 19.54
C LEU A 318 -0.15 -21.26 18.57
N ASN A 319 0.55 -22.31 18.12
CA ASN A 319 0.08 -23.27 17.12
C ASN A 319 -0.29 -22.60 15.79
N MET A 320 0.49 -21.59 15.38
CA MET A 320 0.34 -20.88 14.12
C MET A 320 1.62 -20.97 13.28
N ASN A 321 1.45 -20.99 11.96
CA ASN A 321 2.52 -20.81 11.00
C ASN A 321 2.55 -19.39 10.44
N PHE A 322 1.39 -18.73 10.41
CA PHE A 322 1.24 -17.37 9.89
C PHE A 322 1.03 -16.35 11.00
N GLY A 323 1.60 -15.16 10.80
CA GLY A 323 1.25 -13.97 11.59
C GLY A 323 0.02 -13.25 11.04
N VAL A 324 -0.26 -12.08 11.59
CA VAL A 324 -1.33 -11.20 11.09
C VAL A 324 -0.96 -10.63 9.71
N ARG A 325 -1.95 -10.54 8.80
CA ARG A 325 -1.79 -9.82 7.54
C ARG A 325 -1.73 -8.30 7.78
N PHE A 326 -0.64 -7.67 7.36
CA PHE A 326 -0.53 -6.21 7.26
C PHE A 326 -0.98 -5.72 5.90
N ALA A 327 -1.69 -4.60 5.84
CA ALA A 327 -1.78 -3.82 4.61
C ALA A 327 -0.43 -3.12 4.35
N PHE A 328 0.06 -3.20 3.12
CA PHE A 328 1.22 -2.45 2.67
C PHE A 328 0.79 -1.38 1.68
N ASP A 329 1.02 -0.12 2.03
CA ASP A 329 0.74 1.01 1.16
C ASP A 329 2.04 1.78 0.90
N LYS A 330 2.40 1.90 -0.39
CA LYS A 330 3.69 2.47 -0.85
C LYS A 330 4.90 1.87 -0.12
N GLY A 331 4.84 0.57 0.17
CA GLY A 331 5.91 -0.17 0.84
C GLY A 331 5.96 0.00 2.37
N GLN A 332 5.04 0.77 2.96
CA GLN A 332 4.88 0.91 4.41
C GLN A 332 3.79 -0.03 4.92
N ALA A 333 4.08 -0.81 5.95
CA ALA A 333 3.10 -1.54 6.73
C ALA A 333 2.26 -0.52 7.48
N THR A 334 0.97 -0.44 7.14
CA THR A 334 0.03 0.50 7.76
C THR A 334 -0.73 -0.13 8.92
N GLY A 335 -0.26 -1.29 9.40
CA GLY A 335 -0.95 -2.08 10.41
C GLY A 335 -1.98 -3.05 9.83
N PRO A 336 -2.50 -3.95 10.66
CA PRO A 336 -3.53 -4.91 10.26
C PRO A 336 -4.94 -4.32 10.38
N PHE A 337 -5.10 -3.24 11.14
CA PHE A 337 -6.39 -2.59 11.37
C PHE A 337 -6.79 -1.59 10.28
N VAL A 338 -5.89 -1.34 9.32
CA VAL A 338 -6.06 -0.33 8.26
C VAL A 338 -6.34 -1.02 6.94
N CYS A 339 -7.49 -0.71 6.33
CA CYS A 339 -7.88 -1.21 5.00
C CYS A 339 -7.76 -0.16 3.90
N GLY A 340 -7.29 1.04 4.23
CA GLY A 340 -7.01 2.05 3.21
C GLY A 340 -6.59 3.38 3.81
N ARG A 341 -6.75 4.45 3.02
CA ARG A 341 -6.67 5.82 3.50
C ARG A 341 -7.95 6.56 3.16
N GLU A 342 -8.30 7.52 3.99
CA GLU A 342 -9.36 8.46 3.73
C GLU A 342 -8.84 9.90 3.80
N ASN A 343 -9.45 10.78 3.03
CA ASN A 343 -9.07 12.19 2.99
C ASN A 343 -9.44 12.85 4.32
N ILE A 344 -8.52 13.63 4.87
CA ILE A 344 -8.83 14.59 5.92
C ILE A 344 -9.43 15.78 5.20
N THR A 345 -10.75 15.93 5.33
CA THR A 345 -11.48 17.03 4.70
C THR A 345 -11.64 18.15 5.73
N SER A 346 -11.17 19.33 5.38
CA SER A 346 -11.42 20.57 6.13
C SER A 346 -12.93 20.88 6.17
N LYS A 347 -13.30 21.84 7.01
CA LYS A 347 -14.68 22.36 7.06
C LYS A 347 -15.15 23.00 5.73
N ASP A 348 -14.22 23.41 4.86
CA ASP A 348 -14.53 24.00 3.56
C ASP A 348 -14.56 22.97 2.40
N GLY A 349 -14.37 21.68 2.71
CA GLY A 349 -14.42 20.60 1.73
C GLY A 349 -13.10 20.33 1.01
N THR A 350 -12.02 21.01 1.38
CA THR A 350 -10.68 20.78 0.81
C THR A 350 -9.96 19.64 1.53
N THR A 351 -9.17 18.86 0.78
CA THR A 351 -8.37 17.76 1.35
C THR A 351 -7.07 18.32 1.93
N GLU A 352 -6.95 18.33 3.26
CA GLU A 352 -5.77 18.80 4.01
C GLU A 352 -4.72 17.70 4.22
N GLY A 353 -5.09 16.44 3.99
CA GLY A 353 -4.20 15.30 4.14
C GLY A 353 -4.92 13.97 3.94
N VAL A 354 -4.24 12.89 4.29
CA VAL A 354 -4.80 11.53 4.26
C VAL A 354 -4.53 10.85 5.61
N LYS A 355 -5.57 10.30 6.23
CA LYS A 355 -5.47 9.48 7.45
C LYS A 355 -5.69 8.00 7.12
N PRO A 356 -5.18 7.05 7.95
CA PRO A 356 -5.53 5.65 7.82
C PRO A 356 -7.04 5.45 7.95
N LYS A 357 -7.63 4.66 7.05
CA LYS A 357 -9.02 4.21 7.12
C LYS A 357 -9.06 2.87 7.86
N PHE A 358 -9.67 2.87 9.04
CA PHE A 358 -9.86 1.67 9.86
C PHE A 358 -11.00 0.80 9.33
N CYS A 359 -10.90 -0.51 9.55
CA CYS A 359 -11.89 -1.47 9.08
C CYS A 359 -13.04 -1.62 10.07
N GLY A 360 -14.25 -1.33 9.58
CA GLY A 360 -15.51 -1.41 10.33
C GLY A 360 -15.81 -0.13 11.09
N GLU A 361 -16.88 0.58 10.71
CA GLU A 361 -17.45 1.64 11.56
C GLU A 361 -17.98 1.09 12.89
N ASP A 362 -18.27 -0.23 12.94
CA ASP A 362 -18.74 -0.99 14.11
C ASP A 362 -17.79 -2.14 14.53
N GLY A 363 -16.54 -2.13 14.05
CA GLY A 363 -15.54 -3.14 14.40
C GLY A 363 -15.08 -3.05 15.87
N PRO A 364 -14.45 -4.10 16.43
CA PRO A 364 -13.97 -4.13 17.82
C PRO A 364 -12.89 -3.09 18.16
N PHE A 365 -12.45 -2.26 17.21
CA PHE A 365 -11.38 -1.28 17.35
C PHE A 365 -11.77 0.06 16.72
N LYS A 366 -12.80 0.74 17.26
CA LYS A 366 -13.04 2.16 16.94
C LYS A 366 -11.78 2.97 17.29
N GLU A 367 -11.56 4.09 16.60
CA GLU A 367 -10.36 4.94 16.77
C GLU A 367 -10.09 5.30 18.25
N ASP A 368 -11.14 5.43 19.05
CA ASP A 368 -11.10 5.72 20.49
C ASP A 368 -10.42 4.64 21.35
N TRP A 369 -10.32 3.40 20.86
CA TRP A 369 -9.73 2.27 21.59
C TRP A 369 -8.23 2.08 21.30
N LEU A 370 -7.75 2.68 20.21
CA LEU A 370 -6.37 2.57 19.72
C LEU A 370 -5.35 3.65 20.18
N PRO A 371 -5.55 4.50 21.22
CA PRO A 371 -4.54 5.48 21.64
C PRO A 371 -3.16 4.87 21.91
N ASP A 372 -3.12 3.67 22.50
CA ASP A 372 -1.87 2.96 22.84
C ASP A 372 -1.24 2.26 21.63
N MET A 373 -1.94 2.21 20.48
CA MET A 373 -1.44 1.65 19.21
C MET A 373 -1.02 2.75 18.22
N LYS A 374 -0.86 4.00 18.67
CA LYS A 374 -0.24 5.08 17.89
C LYS A 374 1.25 5.19 18.28
N PRO A 375 2.20 5.03 17.33
CA PRO A 375 2.00 4.85 15.89
C PRO A 375 1.51 3.45 15.55
N TYR A 376 0.69 3.32 14.51
CA TYR A 376 0.26 2.04 13.92
C TYR A 376 1.40 1.32 13.18
N ASP A 377 2.63 1.51 13.66
CA ASP A 377 3.78 0.80 13.15
C ASP A 377 3.68 -0.64 13.65
N SER A 378 4.03 -1.58 12.78
CA SER A 378 4.04 -3.01 13.11
C SER A 378 5.15 -3.39 14.11
N ALA A 379 5.60 -2.44 14.93
CA ALA A 379 6.70 -2.58 15.88
C ALA A 379 6.38 -3.62 16.94
N PHE A 380 5.14 -3.66 17.44
CA PHE A 380 4.74 -4.70 18.39
C PHE A 380 4.82 -6.09 17.77
N GLU A 381 4.19 -6.30 16.61
CA GLU A 381 4.10 -7.62 15.99
C GLU A 381 5.47 -8.14 15.58
N TYR A 382 6.31 -7.29 14.98
CA TYR A 382 7.67 -7.68 14.60
C TYR A 382 8.59 -7.85 15.82
N THR A 383 8.37 -7.10 16.90
CA THR A 383 9.12 -7.32 18.15
C THR A 383 8.68 -8.62 18.84
N ALA A 384 7.39 -8.94 18.86
CA ALA A 384 6.88 -10.10 19.58
C ALA A 384 7.06 -11.40 18.79
N TYR A 385 6.90 -11.35 17.46
CA TYR A 385 6.82 -12.54 16.63
C TYR A 385 7.90 -12.60 15.56
N GLY A 386 8.65 -11.52 15.30
CA GLY A 386 9.56 -11.43 14.16
C GLY A 386 8.85 -11.06 12.86
N TYR A 387 9.61 -10.91 11.78
CA TYR A 387 9.10 -10.49 10.47
C TYR A 387 8.47 -11.67 9.71
N ASN A 388 7.38 -12.23 10.21
CA ASN A 388 6.74 -13.39 9.59
C ASN A 388 5.90 -13.04 8.36
N VAL A 389 5.69 -14.04 7.50
CA VAL A 389 4.58 -14.01 6.54
C VAL A 389 3.28 -13.98 7.33
N GLY A 390 2.45 -12.99 7.04
CA GLY A 390 1.10 -12.91 7.60
C GLY A 390 0.04 -13.37 6.61
N CYS A 391 -1.09 -13.84 7.11
CA CYS A 391 -2.22 -14.25 6.27
C CYS A 391 -3.56 -13.72 6.79
N ASN A 392 -4.56 -13.69 5.91
CA ASN A 392 -5.96 -13.67 6.31
C ASN A 392 -6.85 -14.37 5.27
N ASN A 393 -7.82 -15.14 5.75
CA ASN A 393 -8.90 -15.63 4.90
C ASN A 393 -9.78 -14.44 4.51
N LEU A 394 -10.01 -14.26 3.21
CA LEU A 394 -10.92 -13.20 2.76
C LEU A 394 -12.34 -13.53 3.25
N GLY A 395 -12.99 -12.55 3.87
CA GLY A 395 -14.23 -12.72 4.63
C GLY A 395 -14.01 -12.82 6.14
N GLU A 396 -12.76 -12.86 6.59
CA GLU A 396 -12.38 -12.82 8.00
C GLU A 396 -11.43 -11.64 8.28
N TYR A 397 -11.24 -11.32 9.56
CA TYR A 397 -10.27 -10.31 10.00
C TYR A 397 -8.86 -10.63 9.45
N PRO A 398 -8.04 -9.64 9.04
CA PRO A 398 -8.22 -8.20 9.26
C PRO A 398 -9.12 -7.44 8.28
N PHE A 399 -9.16 -7.82 7.01
CA PHE A 399 -10.04 -7.26 5.98
C PHE A 399 -9.93 -8.12 4.70
N PRO A 400 -10.96 -8.22 3.84
CA PRO A 400 -12.35 -7.83 4.09
C PRO A 400 -13.00 -8.79 5.09
N THR A 401 -13.92 -8.27 5.88
CA THR A 401 -14.77 -9.04 6.80
C THR A 401 -16.15 -9.35 6.23
N GLU A 402 -16.42 -8.85 5.01
CA GLU A 402 -17.65 -9.11 4.27
C GLU A 402 -17.61 -10.48 3.58
N PRO A 403 -18.75 -11.13 3.31
CA PRO A 403 -18.79 -12.42 2.63
C PRO A 403 -17.97 -12.43 1.33
N VAL A 404 -17.14 -13.45 1.16
CA VAL A 404 -16.32 -13.63 -0.05
C VAL A 404 -16.67 -14.96 -0.73
N TYR A 405 -17.00 -14.86 -2.01
CA TYR A 405 -17.48 -15.98 -2.83
C TYR A 405 -16.39 -16.61 -3.71
N TYR A 406 -15.13 -16.25 -3.49
CA TYR A 406 -13.97 -16.94 -4.06
C TYR A 406 -13.47 -17.98 -3.04
N PRO A 407 -13.69 -19.29 -3.24
CA PRO A 407 -13.31 -20.29 -2.26
C PRO A 407 -11.80 -20.32 -2.06
N ASN A 408 -11.36 -20.49 -0.81
CA ASN A 408 -9.94 -20.52 -0.42
C ASN A 408 -9.17 -19.24 -0.80
N ALA A 409 -9.87 -18.11 -0.92
CA ALA A 409 -9.26 -16.82 -1.11
C ALA A 409 -8.52 -16.39 0.17
N VAL A 410 -7.21 -16.22 0.05
CA VAL A 410 -6.35 -15.81 1.16
C VAL A 410 -5.50 -14.63 0.69
N TRP A 411 -5.33 -13.63 1.55
CA TRP A 411 -4.28 -12.63 1.38
C TRP A 411 -3.08 -12.97 2.22
N TYR A 412 -1.92 -12.65 1.68
CA TYR A 412 -0.65 -12.77 2.36
C TYR A 412 0.06 -11.42 2.43
N THR A 413 1.01 -11.32 3.35
CA THR A 413 1.89 -10.16 3.47
C THR A 413 3.34 -10.62 3.58
N LEU A 414 4.23 -9.94 2.86
CA LEU A 414 5.65 -10.30 2.77
C LEU A 414 6.52 -9.13 3.27
N PRO A 415 6.90 -9.12 4.57
CA PRO A 415 7.70 -8.03 5.14
C PRO A 415 9.15 -8.12 4.67
N GLY A 416 9.57 -7.14 3.87
CA GLY A 416 10.96 -6.94 3.47
C GLY A 416 11.66 -5.93 4.40
N LYS A 417 12.82 -5.42 3.99
CA LYS A 417 13.55 -4.41 4.76
C LYS A 417 12.74 -3.11 4.94
N CYS A 418 12.90 -2.46 6.10
CA CYS A 418 12.17 -1.27 6.55
C CYS A 418 10.66 -1.33 6.29
N PRO A 419 9.94 -2.34 6.79
CA PRO A 419 8.52 -2.47 6.53
C PRO A 419 7.72 -1.30 7.10
N ASN A 420 8.17 -0.62 8.17
CA ASN A 420 7.43 0.51 8.74
C ASN A 420 7.60 1.84 7.98
N ASN A 421 8.39 1.87 6.90
CA ASN A 421 8.72 3.09 6.17
C ASN A 421 8.15 3.06 4.74
N LEU A 422 7.79 4.25 4.24
CA LEU A 422 7.44 4.44 2.83
C LEU A 422 8.65 4.12 1.94
N TYR A 423 8.40 3.65 0.72
CA TYR A 423 9.43 3.25 -0.25
C TYR A 423 10.59 4.25 -0.38
N TYR A 424 10.26 5.54 -0.47
CA TYR A 424 11.23 6.62 -0.64
C TYR A 424 11.97 7.01 0.67
N ASN A 425 11.57 6.45 1.81
CA ASN A 425 12.17 6.67 3.12
C ASN A 425 12.99 5.47 3.62
N LYS A 426 13.30 4.50 2.75
CA LYS A 426 14.04 3.28 3.13
C LYS A 426 15.55 3.47 2.98
N ASN A 427 16.18 4.11 3.98
CA ASN A 427 17.63 4.34 4.03
C ASN A 427 18.40 3.16 4.67
N GLN A 428 19.74 3.19 4.62
CA GLN A 428 20.56 2.11 5.19
C GLN A 428 20.37 1.94 6.71
N GLU A 429 20.14 3.04 7.42
CA GLU A 429 19.92 3.05 8.86
C GLU A 429 18.66 2.25 9.23
N CYS A 430 17.52 2.49 8.56
CA CYS A 430 16.32 1.71 8.79
C CYS A 430 16.51 0.25 8.41
N GLN A 431 17.31 -0.05 7.38
CA GLN A 431 17.52 -1.43 6.92
C GLN A 431 18.32 -2.24 7.94
N ALA A 432 19.21 -1.58 8.68
CA ALA A 432 19.98 -2.18 9.76
C ALA A 432 19.09 -2.55 10.97
N VAL A 433 18.17 -1.67 11.36
CA VAL A 433 17.28 -1.88 12.52
C VAL A 433 15.99 -2.63 12.19
N GLN A 434 15.58 -2.63 10.92
CA GLN A 434 14.40 -3.33 10.42
C GLN A 434 14.76 -4.19 9.20
N PRO A 435 15.43 -5.34 9.41
CA PRO A 435 15.93 -6.20 8.33
C PRO A 435 14.82 -6.90 7.53
N GLY A 436 13.60 -6.97 8.06
CA GLY A 436 12.53 -7.76 7.44
C GLY A 436 12.75 -9.27 7.62
N GLY A 437 11.89 -10.06 6.99
CA GLY A 437 11.93 -11.52 7.07
C GLY A 437 12.51 -12.21 5.83
N TYR A 438 12.81 -11.43 4.79
CA TYR A 438 13.29 -11.91 3.51
C TYR A 438 14.76 -12.31 3.58
N CYS A 439 15.05 -13.60 3.38
CA CYS A 439 16.41 -14.12 3.27
C CYS A 439 16.70 -14.66 1.85
N PRO A 440 17.27 -13.83 0.95
CA PRO A 440 17.51 -14.23 -0.43
C PRO A 440 18.53 -15.37 -0.53
N GLY A 441 18.23 -16.38 -1.37
CA GLY A 441 19.16 -17.47 -1.67
C GLY A 441 19.40 -18.45 -0.52
N VAL A 442 18.67 -18.34 0.59
CA VAL A 442 18.78 -19.21 1.75
C VAL A 442 17.41 -19.82 2.07
N VAL A 443 17.37 -21.08 2.47
CA VAL A 443 16.14 -21.71 2.96
C VAL A 443 15.78 -21.09 4.31
N PRO A 444 14.55 -20.58 4.51
CA PRO A 444 14.14 -19.94 5.75
C PRO A 444 14.37 -20.82 6.97
N ASN A 445 15.13 -20.30 7.93
CA ASN A 445 15.42 -20.99 9.18
C ASN A 445 14.38 -20.71 10.27
N GLY A 446 13.46 -19.76 10.04
CA GLY A 446 12.40 -19.39 10.98
C GLY A 446 12.88 -18.58 12.17
N ASN A 447 14.09 -18.01 12.13
CA ASN A 447 14.45 -16.94 13.06
C ASN A 447 13.71 -15.65 12.65
N GLY A 448 13.68 -14.65 13.53
CA GLY A 448 12.89 -13.44 13.33
C GLY A 448 13.26 -12.60 12.10
N THR A 449 14.40 -12.84 11.45
CA THR A 449 14.90 -12.10 10.28
C THR A 449 15.00 -12.93 8.99
N CYS A 450 14.82 -14.24 9.07
CA CYS A 450 14.85 -15.19 7.95
C CYS A 450 13.67 -16.17 8.06
N THR A 451 12.49 -15.63 7.78
CA THR A 451 11.21 -16.33 7.88
C THR A 451 10.66 -16.73 6.50
N TRP A 452 11.10 -16.07 5.42
CA TRP A 452 10.63 -16.36 4.06
C TRP A 452 11.66 -16.06 2.98
N ASN A 453 11.53 -16.76 1.86
CA ASN A 453 12.21 -16.48 0.60
C ASN A 453 11.22 -16.66 -0.55
N TYR A 454 11.64 -16.38 -1.79
CA TYR A 454 10.86 -16.72 -2.97
C TYR A 454 11.74 -17.00 -4.18
N GLU A 455 11.15 -17.70 -5.13
CA GLU A 455 11.61 -17.84 -6.51
C GLU A 455 10.48 -17.37 -7.44
N GLU A 456 10.82 -16.67 -8.51
CA GLU A 456 9.85 -16.33 -9.54
C GLU A 456 9.41 -17.62 -10.26
N ALA A 457 8.10 -17.80 -10.43
CA ALA A 457 7.51 -19.04 -10.93
C ALA A 457 6.58 -18.80 -12.13
N GLY A 458 6.85 -17.73 -12.89
CA GLY A 458 6.15 -17.40 -14.12
C GLY A 458 5.03 -16.37 -13.97
N GLU A 459 4.48 -15.97 -15.11
CA GLU A 459 3.40 -15.00 -15.24
C GLU A 459 2.40 -15.41 -16.33
N ILE A 460 1.16 -14.90 -16.23
CA ILE A 460 0.14 -14.97 -17.27
C ILE A 460 -0.40 -13.58 -17.58
N ASP A 461 -0.73 -13.36 -18.85
CA ASP A 461 -1.38 -12.15 -19.31
C ASP A 461 -2.89 -12.21 -19.01
N LEU A 462 -3.45 -11.09 -18.53
CA LEU A 462 -4.86 -11.02 -18.15
C LEU A 462 -5.78 -10.99 -19.37
N ASN A 463 -5.36 -10.39 -20.49
CA ASN A 463 -6.16 -10.41 -21.72
C ASN A 463 -6.24 -11.82 -22.28
N GLU A 464 -5.13 -12.56 -22.31
CA GLU A 464 -5.12 -13.97 -22.71
C GLU A 464 -6.03 -14.82 -21.81
N LEU A 465 -5.93 -14.63 -20.48
CA LEU A 465 -6.75 -15.38 -19.52
C LEU A 465 -8.24 -15.22 -19.80
N VAL A 466 -8.67 -14.00 -20.12
CA VAL A 466 -10.09 -13.67 -20.29
C VAL A 466 -10.55 -13.63 -21.75
N GLY A 467 -9.65 -13.91 -22.70
CA GLY A 467 -9.93 -14.01 -24.14
C GLY A 467 -10.10 -12.67 -24.86
N ILE A 468 -9.36 -11.63 -24.46
CA ILE A 468 -9.33 -10.31 -25.13
C ILE A 468 -8.06 -10.23 -25.99
N GLU A 469 -8.19 -9.82 -27.26
CA GLU A 469 -7.03 -9.68 -28.16
C GLU A 469 -6.43 -8.26 -28.12
N ASP A 470 -7.24 -7.23 -28.38
CA ASP A 470 -6.83 -5.82 -28.33
C ASP A 470 -7.66 -5.07 -27.29
N TYR A 471 -7.15 -5.00 -26.06
CA TYR A 471 -7.84 -4.32 -24.96
C TYR A 471 -8.10 -2.82 -25.25
N ASN A 472 -7.22 -2.15 -25.98
CA ASN A 472 -7.33 -0.72 -26.24
C ASN A 472 -8.47 -0.40 -27.20
N MET A 473 -8.69 -1.24 -28.21
CA MET A 473 -9.84 -1.15 -29.11
C MET A 473 -11.11 -1.69 -28.44
N TRP A 474 -11.00 -2.82 -27.74
CA TRP A 474 -12.13 -3.53 -27.16
C TRP A 474 -12.91 -2.70 -26.14
N ARG A 475 -12.21 -1.95 -25.26
CA ARG A 475 -12.80 -1.13 -24.19
C ARG A 475 -13.67 0.04 -24.66
N TRP A 476 -13.69 0.37 -25.96
CA TRP A 476 -14.54 1.44 -26.48
C TRP A 476 -16.01 1.05 -26.62
N SER A 477 -16.30 -0.25 -26.78
CA SER A 477 -17.66 -0.77 -26.95
C SER A 477 -18.03 -1.86 -25.95
N HIS A 478 -17.06 -2.30 -25.15
CA HIS A 478 -17.22 -3.37 -24.17
C HIS A 478 -16.85 -2.89 -22.77
N ARG A 479 -17.28 -3.65 -21.77
CA ARG A 479 -16.87 -3.48 -20.37
C ARG A 479 -16.67 -4.85 -19.75
N GLU A 480 -15.56 -5.06 -19.06
CA GLU A 480 -15.28 -6.34 -18.41
C GLU A 480 -16.29 -6.67 -17.31
N TYR A 481 -16.62 -5.68 -16.47
CA TYR A 481 -17.57 -5.86 -15.38
C TYR A 481 -18.19 -4.54 -14.95
N ASN A 482 -19.48 -4.57 -14.63
CA ASN A 482 -20.22 -3.47 -14.03
C ASN A 482 -20.84 -3.95 -12.70
N PRO A 483 -20.39 -3.41 -11.55
CA PRO A 483 -20.91 -3.79 -10.23
C PRO A 483 -22.42 -3.60 -10.07
N GLU A 484 -23.02 -2.61 -10.74
CA GLU A 484 -24.46 -2.33 -10.61
C GLU A 484 -25.33 -3.41 -11.26
N THR A 485 -24.82 -4.07 -12.30
CA THR A 485 -25.55 -5.08 -13.05
C THR A 485 -25.02 -6.49 -12.81
N ASP A 486 -23.93 -6.64 -12.06
CA ASP A 486 -23.18 -7.89 -11.85
C ASP A 486 -22.80 -8.60 -13.17
N LYS A 487 -22.51 -7.79 -14.20
CA LYS A 487 -22.28 -8.25 -15.57
C LYS A 487 -21.33 -7.35 -16.35
N GLY A 488 -20.64 -7.93 -17.34
CA GLY A 488 -19.96 -7.16 -18.38
C GLY A 488 -20.92 -6.61 -19.45
N ILE A 489 -20.39 -5.74 -20.32
CA ILE A 489 -21.08 -5.23 -21.52
C ILE A 489 -20.45 -5.90 -22.72
N ALA A 490 -21.24 -6.66 -23.47
CA ALA A 490 -20.79 -7.52 -24.58
C ALA A 490 -19.66 -8.49 -24.16
N PHE A 491 -19.61 -8.84 -22.88
CA PHE A 491 -18.61 -9.69 -22.26
C PHE A 491 -19.20 -10.33 -21.00
N SER A 492 -18.87 -11.59 -20.73
CA SER A 492 -19.50 -12.33 -19.62
C SER A 492 -18.53 -13.11 -18.74
N TRP A 493 -17.22 -12.97 -18.94
CA TRP A 493 -16.23 -13.77 -18.21
C TRP A 493 -16.28 -13.47 -16.70
N TRP A 494 -16.55 -12.23 -16.31
CA TRP A 494 -16.65 -11.80 -14.91
C TRP A 494 -18.07 -11.89 -14.30
N ASP A 495 -19.12 -12.18 -15.07
CA ASP A 495 -20.51 -12.17 -14.57
C ASP A 495 -20.74 -13.06 -13.33
N GLY A 496 -21.48 -12.56 -12.34
CA GLY A 496 -21.80 -13.33 -11.14
C GLY A 496 -20.66 -13.31 -10.11
N ILE A 497 -20.46 -12.17 -9.46
CA ILE A 497 -19.45 -11.95 -8.42
C ILE A 497 -19.70 -12.79 -7.17
N ASP A 498 -20.97 -13.03 -6.84
CA ASP A 498 -21.36 -13.84 -5.68
C ASP A 498 -21.59 -15.32 -6.06
N ASN A 499 -21.34 -15.70 -7.31
CA ASN A 499 -21.51 -17.08 -7.76
C ASN A 499 -20.23 -17.88 -7.50
N GLN A 500 -20.23 -18.63 -6.38
CA GLN A 500 -19.08 -19.44 -5.97
C GLN A 500 -18.63 -20.46 -7.03
N THR A 501 -19.56 -21.05 -7.79
CA THR A 501 -19.22 -22.00 -8.85
C THR A 501 -18.54 -21.30 -10.03
N ALA A 502 -19.02 -20.11 -10.41
CA ALA A 502 -18.39 -19.32 -11.47
C ALA A 502 -16.99 -18.85 -11.03
N ASN A 503 -16.85 -18.38 -9.79
CA ASN A 503 -15.56 -17.96 -9.23
C ASN A 503 -14.56 -19.12 -9.15
N ALA A 504 -14.99 -20.31 -8.72
CA ALA A 504 -14.13 -21.50 -8.72
C ALA A 504 -13.64 -21.86 -10.14
N LYS A 505 -14.52 -21.76 -11.15
CA LYS A 505 -14.13 -21.97 -12.56
C LYS A 505 -13.12 -20.94 -13.06
N ARG A 506 -13.21 -19.68 -12.64
CA ARG A 506 -12.21 -18.64 -12.97
C ARG A 506 -10.83 -19.00 -12.40
N VAL A 507 -10.79 -19.47 -11.16
CA VAL A 507 -9.56 -19.94 -10.50
C VAL A 507 -8.97 -21.14 -11.26
N GLU A 508 -9.81 -22.11 -11.62
CA GLU A 508 -9.41 -23.29 -12.40
C GLU A 508 -8.84 -22.90 -13.78
N GLN A 509 -9.48 -21.97 -14.48
CA GLN A 509 -8.99 -21.46 -15.78
C GLN A 509 -7.62 -20.79 -15.66
N ALA A 510 -7.43 -19.95 -14.64
CA ALA A 510 -6.15 -19.30 -14.39
C ALA A 510 -5.06 -20.32 -14.01
N ALA A 511 -5.38 -21.30 -13.15
CA ALA A 511 -4.48 -22.37 -12.76
C ALA A 511 -4.05 -23.20 -13.97
N LYS A 512 -5.01 -23.59 -14.82
CA LYS A 512 -4.77 -24.31 -16.07
C LYS A 512 -3.85 -23.53 -17.01
N LEU A 513 -4.03 -22.21 -17.13
CA LEU A 513 -3.18 -21.39 -17.99
C LEU A 513 -1.73 -21.36 -17.47
N PHE A 514 -1.53 -21.21 -16.15
CA PHE A 514 -0.21 -21.33 -15.54
C PHE A 514 0.43 -22.70 -15.78
N ASN A 515 -0.30 -23.79 -15.51
CA ASN A 515 0.19 -25.16 -15.68
C ASN A 515 0.55 -25.47 -17.14
N THR A 516 -0.24 -24.96 -18.09
CA THR A 516 0.00 -25.14 -19.53
C THR A 516 1.24 -24.36 -19.98
N ARG A 517 1.43 -23.14 -19.47
CA ARG A 517 2.55 -22.28 -19.87
C ARG A 517 3.88 -22.71 -19.22
N TYR A 518 3.84 -23.22 -17.99
CA TYR A 518 5.03 -23.60 -17.23
C TYR A 518 4.95 -25.08 -16.79
N PRO A 519 4.98 -26.04 -17.74
CA PRO A 519 4.79 -27.46 -17.44
C PRO A 519 5.95 -28.08 -16.63
N ASP A 520 7.12 -27.44 -16.63
CA ASP A 520 8.30 -27.91 -15.90
C ASP A 520 8.30 -27.51 -14.42
N LEU A 521 7.37 -26.64 -14.00
CA LEU A 521 7.18 -26.25 -12.60
C LEU A 521 6.07 -27.10 -11.97
N PRO A 522 6.12 -27.35 -10.63
CA PRO A 522 4.99 -27.99 -9.94
C PRO A 522 3.67 -27.29 -10.27
N SER A 523 2.61 -28.07 -10.47
CA SER A 523 1.30 -27.49 -10.79
C SER A 523 0.75 -26.68 -9.61
N VAL A 524 -0.26 -25.85 -9.88
CA VAL A 524 -0.99 -25.13 -8.82
C VAL A 524 -1.58 -26.11 -7.80
N GLU A 525 -1.98 -27.30 -8.25
CA GLU A 525 -2.53 -28.37 -7.44
C GLU A 525 -1.46 -29.13 -6.63
N ASP A 526 -0.22 -29.21 -7.12
CA ASP A 526 0.90 -29.84 -6.38
C ASP A 526 1.39 -28.95 -5.22
N LEU A 527 1.36 -27.62 -5.41
CA LEU A 527 1.80 -26.63 -4.43
C LEU A 527 0.61 -25.81 -3.91
N GLN A 528 -0.33 -26.51 -3.28
CA GLN A 528 -1.50 -25.89 -2.65
C GLN A 528 -1.10 -24.88 -1.57
N ASN A 529 -1.86 -23.79 -1.52
CA ASN A 529 -1.78 -22.84 -0.43
C ASN A 529 -2.14 -23.55 0.89
N PRO A 530 -1.27 -23.51 1.92
CA PRO A 530 -1.63 -24.02 3.23
C PRO A 530 -2.78 -23.19 3.82
N PRO A 531 -3.59 -23.77 4.73
CA PRO A 531 -4.60 -23.01 5.45
C PRO A 531 -3.99 -21.79 6.15
N CYS A 532 -4.70 -20.67 6.14
CA CYS A 532 -4.35 -19.53 6.97
C CYS A 532 -4.75 -19.87 8.42
N ASP A 533 -3.77 -20.23 9.23
CA ASP A 533 -3.95 -20.63 10.63
C ASP A 533 -3.82 -19.47 11.62
N PHE A 534 -3.81 -18.23 11.12
CA PHE A 534 -3.77 -17.05 11.96
C PHE A 534 -5.01 -16.98 12.87
N ASP A 535 -4.77 -16.97 14.19
CA ASP A 535 -5.78 -16.77 15.22
C ASP A 535 -5.57 -15.43 15.92
N PHE A 536 -6.51 -14.52 15.69
CA PHE A 536 -6.48 -13.16 16.25
C PHE A 536 -6.45 -13.13 17.78
N SER A 537 -7.25 -13.99 18.43
CA SER A 537 -7.42 -14.01 19.89
C SER A 537 -6.15 -14.47 20.59
N LEU A 538 -5.47 -15.47 20.02
CA LEU A 538 -4.19 -15.97 20.52
C LEU A 538 -3.05 -15.00 20.23
N PHE A 539 -2.98 -14.45 19.01
CA PHE A 539 -1.91 -13.56 18.57
C PHE A 539 -1.86 -12.26 19.37
N TYR A 540 -3.02 -11.67 19.69
CA TYR A 540 -3.11 -10.44 20.47
C TYR A 540 -3.45 -10.66 21.95
N LYS A 541 -3.39 -11.90 22.44
CA LYS A 541 -3.76 -12.28 23.81
C LYS A 541 -3.16 -11.40 24.91
N GLN A 542 -1.93 -10.91 24.72
CA GLN A 542 -1.25 -10.05 25.71
C GLN A 542 -1.85 -8.64 25.83
N TRP A 543 -2.48 -8.11 24.78
CA TRP A 543 -3.21 -6.85 24.81
C TRP A 543 -4.55 -7.00 25.53
N TYR A 544 -5.25 -8.12 25.31
CA TYR A 544 -6.46 -8.47 26.07
C TYR A 544 -6.20 -8.75 27.56
N ARG A 545 -4.94 -8.94 27.99
CA ARG A 545 -4.60 -9.04 29.41
C ARG A 545 -4.47 -7.70 30.10
N LYS A 546 -4.27 -6.60 29.36
CA LYS A 546 -4.08 -5.28 29.95
C LYS A 546 -5.39 -4.51 30.08
N ASP A 547 -6.32 -4.60 29.13
CA ASP A 547 -7.57 -3.83 29.16
C ASP A 547 -8.82 -4.61 28.74
N GLY A 548 -10.01 -4.08 29.09
CA GLY A 548 -11.36 -4.69 29.06
C GLY A 548 -11.93 -5.09 27.69
N TYR A 549 -11.08 -5.33 26.70
CA TYR A 549 -11.40 -5.58 25.30
C TYR A 549 -12.15 -6.88 25.00
N SER A 550 -12.23 -7.80 25.97
CA SER A 550 -12.88 -9.09 25.78
C SER A 550 -14.40 -9.03 25.53
N GLY A 551 -15.04 -7.87 25.70
CA GLY A 551 -16.51 -7.80 25.77
C GLY A 551 -17.07 -8.75 26.85
N GLY A 552 -18.39 -8.85 26.97
CA GLY A 552 -19.03 -9.84 27.86
C GLY A 552 -19.03 -9.51 29.37
N LYS A 553 -19.88 -10.26 30.09
CA LYS A 553 -20.08 -10.16 31.54
C LYS A 553 -18.78 -10.46 32.30
N CYS A 554 -18.42 -9.61 33.26
CA CYS A 554 -17.28 -9.84 34.14
C CYS A 554 -17.74 -10.37 35.50
N GLY A 555 -16.89 -11.13 36.19
CA GLY A 555 -17.22 -11.59 37.54
C GLY A 555 -16.19 -12.56 38.11
N PRO A 556 -16.36 -12.98 39.38
CA PRO A 556 -15.56 -14.05 39.95
C PRO A 556 -15.80 -15.38 39.21
N PRO A 557 -14.86 -16.34 39.25
CA PRO A 557 -15.03 -17.62 38.59
C PRO A 557 -16.17 -18.41 39.27
N ASN A 558 -17.12 -18.91 38.47
CA ASN A 558 -18.17 -19.81 38.96
C ASN A 558 -17.59 -21.21 39.31
N GLY A 559 -18.42 -22.13 39.82
CA GLY A 559 -17.95 -23.45 40.25
C GLY A 559 -17.23 -24.27 39.17
N VAL A 560 -17.77 -24.26 37.94
CA VAL A 560 -17.18 -24.97 36.79
C VAL A 560 -15.85 -24.34 36.39
N CYS A 561 -15.80 -23.01 36.37
CA CYS A 561 -14.60 -22.25 36.07
C CYS A 561 -13.51 -22.51 37.12
N LYS A 562 -13.84 -22.51 38.42
CA LYS A 562 -12.90 -22.87 39.50
C LYS A 562 -12.36 -24.29 39.34
N GLY A 563 -13.22 -25.24 38.98
CA GLY A 563 -12.80 -26.62 38.68
C GLY A 563 -11.80 -26.67 37.53
N SER A 564 -12.08 -25.93 36.45
CA SER A 564 -11.19 -25.83 35.28
C SER A 564 -9.85 -25.18 35.62
N ILE A 565 -9.85 -24.10 36.40
CA ILE A 565 -8.63 -23.42 36.88
C ILE A 565 -7.79 -24.39 37.74
N SER A 566 -8.42 -25.10 38.68
CA SER A 566 -7.76 -26.07 39.55
C SER A 566 -7.14 -27.22 38.76
N TRP A 567 -7.86 -27.75 37.77
CA TRP A 567 -7.35 -28.80 36.90
C TRP A 567 -6.13 -28.32 36.09
N ILE A 568 -6.19 -27.11 35.51
CA ILE A 568 -5.07 -26.53 34.77
C ILE A 568 -3.83 -26.36 35.67
N ARG A 569 -4.01 -25.87 36.91
CA ARG A 569 -2.91 -25.71 37.87
C ARG A 569 -2.22 -27.03 38.21
N ASN A 570 -3.01 -28.05 38.54
CA ASN A 570 -2.48 -29.26 39.15
C ASN A 570 -1.98 -30.26 38.11
N GLU A 571 -2.68 -30.36 36.98
CA GLU A 571 -2.46 -31.38 35.96
C GLU A 571 -2.22 -30.78 34.57
N GLY A 572 -3.04 -29.80 34.15
CA GLY A 572 -3.03 -29.28 32.79
C GLY A 572 -1.68 -28.70 32.35
N PHE A 573 -1.02 -27.90 33.18
CA PHE A 573 0.32 -27.38 32.83
C PHE A 573 1.40 -28.46 32.71
N LYS A 574 1.24 -29.60 33.39
CA LYS A 574 2.19 -30.72 33.32
C LYS A 574 1.93 -31.60 32.10
N LEU A 575 0.66 -31.92 31.85
CA LEU A 575 0.24 -32.84 30.78
C LEU A 575 0.17 -32.17 29.41
N HIS A 576 -0.23 -30.90 29.37
CA HIS A 576 -0.58 -30.17 28.14
C HIS A 576 -0.06 -28.72 28.19
N ARG A 577 1.24 -28.56 28.48
CA ARG A 577 1.93 -27.25 28.58
C ARG A 577 1.61 -26.31 27.42
N THR A 578 1.56 -26.83 26.20
CA THR A 578 1.34 -26.07 24.96
C THR A 578 -0.09 -25.55 24.78
N TRP A 579 -1.10 -26.17 25.42
CA TRP A 579 -2.50 -25.73 25.32
C TRP A 579 -2.77 -24.40 26.04
N TYR A 580 -1.89 -24.04 27.00
CA TYR A 580 -2.10 -22.89 27.88
C TYR A 580 -1.19 -21.71 27.56
N VAL A 581 -0.46 -21.74 26.45
CA VAL A 581 0.49 -20.68 26.07
C VAL A 581 -0.21 -19.32 25.94
N PRO A 582 0.41 -18.20 26.39
CA PRO A 582 1.72 -18.12 27.03
C PRO A 582 1.68 -18.16 28.57
N LEU A 583 0.71 -18.85 29.18
CA LEU A 583 0.74 -19.07 30.63
C LEU A 583 1.82 -20.09 31.03
N ASN A 584 2.55 -19.75 32.08
CA ASN A 584 3.47 -20.67 32.74
C ASN A 584 2.84 -21.23 34.04
N PRO A 585 3.44 -22.23 34.72
CA PRO A 585 2.85 -22.81 35.91
C PRO A 585 2.77 -21.81 37.08
N SER A 586 3.46 -20.66 36.98
CA SER A 586 3.33 -19.54 37.92
C SER A 586 2.19 -18.56 37.58
N ALA A 587 1.40 -18.80 36.54
CA ALA A 587 0.24 -17.97 36.21
C ALA A 587 -0.78 -17.92 37.35
N SER A 588 -1.35 -16.73 37.58
CA SER A 588 -2.38 -16.50 38.58
C SER A 588 -3.74 -17.10 38.17
N ASP A 589 -4.61 -17.35 39.15
CA ASP A 589 -5.98 -17.85 38.86
C ASP A 589 -6.76 -16.88 37.99
N THR A 590 -6.53 -15.58 38.17
CA THR A 590 -7.10 -14.52 37.34
C THR A 590 -6.67 -14.63 35.89
N GLU A 591 -5.40 -14.97 35.63
CA GLU A 591 -4.88 -15.18 34.28
C GLU A 591 -5.43 -16.46 33.64
N ILE A 592 -5.57 -17.54 34.42
CA ILE A 592 -6.17 -18.80 33.95
C ILE A 592 -7.66 -18.63 33.67
N GLN A 593 -8.40 -17.94 34.55
CA GLN A 593 -9.81 -17.59 34.35
C GLN A 593 -10.01 -16.79 33.06
N ARG A 594 -9.15 -15.78 32.83
CA ARG A 594 -9.22 -14.95 31.63
C ARG A 594 -8.96 -15.76 30.37
N LEU A 595 -7.98 -16.66 30.39
CA LEU A 595 -7.72 -17.58 29.28
C LEU A 595 -8.94 -18.47 28.99
N LEU A 596 -9.54 -19.07 30.01
CA LEU A 596 -10.72 -19.91 29.84
C LEU A 596 -11.91 -19.12 29.26
N PHE A 597 -12.15 -17.90 29.72
CA PHE A 597 -13.15 -17.01 29.12
C PHE A 597 -12.87 -16.76 27.64
N GLN A 598 -11.63 -16.43 27.27
CA GLN A 598 -11.23 -16.14 25.88
C GLN A 598 -11.41 -17.35 24.96
N LEU A 599 -11.16 -18.56 25.46
CA LEU A 599 -11.34 -19.80 24.72
C LEU A 599 -12.80 -20.27 24.68
N GLY A 600 -13.73 -19.57 25.35
CA GLY A 600 -15.10 -20.03 25.53
C GLY A 600 -15.21 -21.31 26.38
N GLN A 601 -14.21 -21.63 27.19
CA GLN A 601 -14.08 -22.86 27.95
C GLN A 601 -14.44 -22.67 29.43
N GLY A 602 -14.91 -23.75 30.07
CA GLY A 602 -15.16 -23.78 31.52
C GLY A 602 -16.26 -22.83 32.02
N THR A 603 -17.07 -22.26 31.12
CA THR A 603 -18.12 -21.26 31.43
C THR A 603 -17.63 -20.04 32.21
N CYS A 604 -16.33 -19.75 32.15
CA CYS A 604 -15.73 -18.65 32.88
C CYS A 604 -16.30 -17.31 32.41
N LEU A 605 -16.59 -16.41 33.35
CA LEU A 605 -16.68 -14.97 33.07
C LEU A 605 -15.25 -14.39 33.03
N ARG A 606 -15.07 -13.26 32.36
CA ARG A 606 -13.79 -12.56 32.44
C ARG A 606 -13.60 -11.93 33.82
N PRO A 607 -12.36 -11.77 34.30
CA PRO A 607 -12.11 -10.94 35.48
C PRO A 607 -12.58 -9.49 35.27
N CYS A 608 -13.17 -8.89 36.30
CA CYS A 608 -13.59 -7.48 36.25
C CYS A 608 -12.40 -6.52 36.33
N ASN A 609 -12.51 -5.40 35.60
CA ASN A 609 -11.56 -4.31 35.70
C ASN A 609 -11.84 -3.45 36.94
N LYS A 610 -10.86 -2.63 37.33
CA LYS A 610 -11.01 -1.73 38.49
C LYS A 610 -12.13 -0.72 38.23
N GLY A 611 -13.15 -0.73 39.10
CA GLY A 611 -14.34 0.14 38.99
C GLY A 611 -15.49 -0.45 38.17
N GLU A 612 -15.32 -1.65 37.61
CA GLU A 612 -16.38 -2.35 36.87
C GLU A 612 -17.30 -3.14 37.82
N LYS A 613 -18.60 -3.12 37.55
CA LYS A 613 -19.57 -3.94 38.31
C LYS A 613 -19.60 -5.36 37.77
N ALA A 614 -19.37 -6.33 38.65
CA ALA A 614 -19.55 -7.74 38.36
C ALA A 614 -21.01 -8.05 38.00
N ALA A 615 -21.19 -9.00 37.09
CA ALA A 615 -22.46 -9.42 36.53
C ALA A 615 -23.17 -10.53 37.33
#